data_AF-A0A2D7V1T7-F1
#
_entry.id   AF-A0A2D7V1T7-F1
#
_cell.length_a   1.000
_cell.length_b   1.000
_cell.length_c   1.000
_cell.angle_alpha   90.00
_cell.angle_beta   90.00
_cell.angle_gamma   90.00
#
_symmetry.space_group_name_H-M   'P 1'
#
loop_
_entity.id
_entity.type
_entity.pdbx_description
1 polymer ?
#
loop_
_entity_poly.entity_id
_entity_poly.type
_entity_poly.pdbx_seq_one_letter_code
_entity_poly.pdbx_strand_id
1 'polypeptide(L)'
;MANRIKRALTVQERVLLHLHNRILAEDSWDAPIELSQTGVANAVGVHRRHLPRTMRQLQETSLVNIHLRHVPNITRRVQVYVLTVKGNDAADQLLKLILEWEVESIEGVVKLSQIVSTSDDVLQYLHPTTKTKESPSVGRLTELVKVAYEDGILTPSEERLIETAAQELHVDR
;
A
#
# COMPACT_ATOMS: atom_id res chain seq x y z
N MET A 1 12.73 20.93 11.38
CA MET A 1 13.15 19.54 11.62
C MET A 1 12.48 18.66 10.58
N ALA A 2 13.30 18.06 9.74
CA ALA A 2 12.96 17.26 8.56
C ALA A 2 12.21 15.97 8.98
N ASN A 3 11.06 15.64 8.36
CA ASN A 3 10.21 14.51 8.76
C ASN A 3 10.58 13.23 7.99
N ARG A 4 11.82 12.76 8.16
CA ARG A 4 12.33 11.49 7.60
C ARG A 4 11.38 10.33 7.90
N ILE A 5 11.21 9.34 6.99
CA ILE A 5 10.33 8.16 7.19
C ILE A 5 10.41 7.71 8.64
N LYS A 6 9.35 7.95 9.41
CA LYS A 6 9.40 7.77 10.86
C LYS A 6 9.22 6.32 11.28
N ARG A 7 8.50 5.54 10.48
CA ARG A 7 8.14 4.15 10.77
C ARG A 7 7.48 3.46 9.57
N ALA A 8 7.43 2.13 9.64
CA ALA A 8 6.55 1.35 8.78
C ALA A 8 5.06 1.67 9.02
N LEU A 9 4.27 1.55 7.96
CA LEU A 9 2.81 1.64 8.05
C LEU A 9 2.25 0.45 8.83
N THR A 10 1.32 0.72 9.75
CA THR A 10 0.56 -0.34 10.42
C THR A 10 -0.41 -1.02 9.44
N VAL A 11 -0.88 -2.23 9.76
CA VAL A 11 -1.87 -2.92 8.92
C VAL A 11 -3.14 -2.08 8.74
N GLN A 12 -3.60 -1.38 9.78
CA GLN A 12 -4.78 -0.54 9.72
C GLN A 12 -4.60 0.64 8.75
N GLU A 13 -3.45 1.29 8.79
CA GLU A 13 -3.11 2.38 7.86
C GLU A 13 -3.04 1.89 6.41
N ARG A 14 -2.45 0.72 6.19
CA ARG A 14 -2.43 0.10 4.85
C ARG A 14 -3.83 -0.22 4.36
N VAL A 15 -4.74 -0.66 5.24
CA VAL A 15 -6.15 -0.87 4.91
C VAL A 15 -6.84 0.45 4.55
N LEU A 16 -6.61 1.52 5.32
CA LEU A 16 -7.20 2.83 5.04
C LEU A 16 -6.72 3.35 3.68
N LEU A 17 -5.42 3.27 3.38
CA LEU A 17 -4.88 3.68 2.08
C LEU A 17 -5.43 2.83 0.94
N HIS A 18 -5.46 1.50 1.09
CA HIS A 18 -5.98 0.60 0.06
C HIS A 18 -7.46 0.86 -0.24
N LEU A 19 -8.30 1.05 0.79
CA LEU A 19 -9.73 1.26 0.60
C LEU A 19 -10.09 2.71 0.23
N HIS A 20 -9.11 3.63 0.25
CA HIS A 20 -9.35 5.05 0.00
C HIS A 20 -9.92 5.27 -1.42
N ASN A 21 -10.97 6.10 -1.53
CA ASN A 21 -11.68 6.40 -2.78
C ASN A 21 -12.28 5.19 -3.52
N ARG A 22 -12.30 3.99 -2.92
CA ARG A 22 -12.99 2.84 -3.49
C ARG A 22 -14.46 2.88 -3.10
N ILE A 23 -15.32 2.95 -4.12
CA ILE A 23 -16.77 3.04 -3.93
C ILE A 23 -17.38 1.66 -4.16
N LEU A 24 -18.26 1.24 -3.24
CA LEU A 24 -19.18 0.14 -3.46
C LEU A 24 -20.53 0.71 -3.86
N ALA A 25 -20.93 0.53 -5.12
CA ALA A 25 -22.25 0.91 -5.57
C ALA A 25 -23.32 0.15 -4.76
N GLU A 26 -24.24 0.88 -4.14
CA GLU A 26 -25.23 0.31 -3.21
C GLU A 26 -26.10 -0.76 -3.87
N ASP A 27 -26.50 -0.50 -5.12
CA ASP A 27 -27.38 -1.35 -5.93
C ASP A 27 -26.63 -2.44 -6.73
N SER A 28 -25.29 -2.47 -6.67
CA SER A 28 -24.54 -3.50 -7.39
C SER A 28 -24.61 -4.83 -6.64
N TRP A 29 -25.04 -5.87 -7.37
CA TRP A 29 -24.98 -7.25 -6.92
C TRP A 29 -23.53 -7.70 -6.67
N ASP A 30 -22.64 -7.27 -7.55
CA ASP A 30 -21.23 -7.65 -7.57
C ASP A 30 -20.36 -6.56 -6.94
N ALA A 31 -19.43 -7.00 -6.10
CA ALA A 31 -18.34 -6.19 -5.58
C ALA A 31 -17.02 -6.57 -6.26
N PRO A 32 -16.12 -5.60 -6.51
CA PRO A 32 -14.78 -5.88 -6.99
C PRO A 32 -13.98 -6.76 -6.01
N ILE A 33 -13.10 -7.61 -6.54
CA ILE A 33 -12.28 -8.54 -5.73
C ILE A 33 -11.36 -7.78 -4.75
N GLU A 34 -10.96 -6.56 -5.09
CA GLU A 34 -10.09 -5.68 -4.30
C GLU A 34 -10.74 -5.28 -2.98
N LEU A 35 -12.08 -5.29 -2.90
CA LEU A 35 -12.83 -5.01 -1.67
C LEU A 35 -13.02 -6.28 -0.81
N SER A 36 -12.78 -7.46 -1.37
CA SER A 36 -12.94 -8.72 -0.65
C SER A 36 -11.83 -8.96 0.38
N GLN A 37 -12.07 -9.89 1.32
CA GLN A 37 -11.05 -10.33 2.26
C GLN A 37 -9.75 -10.81 1.60
N THR A 38 -9.84 -11.49 0.46
CA THR A 38 -8.66 -11.95 -0.27
C THR A 38 -7.94 -10.78 -0.94
N GLY A 39 -8.68 -9.87 -1.58
CA GLY A 39 -8.12 -8.71 -2.26
C GLY A 39 -7.40 -7.78 -1.28
N VAL A 40 -8.08 -7.36 -0.23
CA VAL A 40 -7.50 -6.48 0.79
C VAL A 40 -6.32 -7.13 1.48
N ALA A 41 -6.40 -8.42 1.85
CA ALA A 41 -5.29 -9.10 2.51
C ALA A 41 -4.02 -9.13 1.64
N ASN A 42 -4.18 -9.36 0.34
CA ASN A 42 -3.07 -9.30 -0.60
C ASN A 42 -2.49 -7.88 -0.70
N ALA A 43 -3.34 -6.86 -0.84
CA ALA A 43 -2.92 -5.48 -1.03
C ALA A 43 -2.24 -4.87 0.21
N VAL A 44 -2.58 -5.34 1.42
CA VAL A 44 -1.97 -4.83 2.66
C VAL A 44 -0.90 -5.77 3.22
N GLY A 45 -0.52 -6.82 2.49
CA GLY A 45 0.55 -7.74 2.85
C GLY A 45 0.31 -8.52 4.14
N VAL A 46 -0.91 -9.03 4.35
CA VAL A 46 -1.22 -9.87 5.51
C VAL A 46 -1.84 -11.19 5.12
N HIS A 47 -1.63 -12.22 5.95
CA HIS A 47 -2.31 -13.48 5.74
C HIS A 47 -3.83 -13.30 5.86
N ARG A 48 -4.59 -13.77 4.86
CA ARG A 48 -6.06 -13.60 4.77
C ARG A 48 -6.81 -13.92 6.06
N ARG A 49 -6.41 -14.99 6.76
CA ARG A 49 -7.01 -15.42 8.05
C ARG A 49 -6.89 -14.40 9.18
N HIS A 50 -5.94 -13.45 9.11
CA HIS A 50 -5.71 -12.43 10.14
C HIS A 50 -6.49 -11.14 9.88
N LEU A 51 -6.83 -10.86 8.62
CA LEU A 51 -7.53 -9.63 8.23
C LEU A 51 -8.85 -9.38 8.97
N PRO A 52 -9.70 -10.39 9.28
CA PRO A 52 -10.97 -10.16 9.97
C PRO A 52 -10.80 -9.48 11.34
N ARG A 53 -9.69 -9.72 12.05
CA ARG A 53 -9.44 -9.07 13.34
C ARG A 53 -9.23 -7.56 13.15
N THR A 54 -8.40 -7.18 12.18
CA THR A 54 -8.15 -5.77 11.85
C THR A 54 -9.43 -5.08 11.40
N MET A 55 -10.24 -5.73 10.55
CA MET A 55 -11.49 -5.16 10.06
C MET A 55 -12.52 -4.94 11.16
N ARG A 56 -12.61 -5.85 12.15
CA ARG A 56 -13.48 -5.63 13.31
C ARG A 56 -13.05 -4.43 14.14
N GLN A 57 -11.76 -4.24 14.37
CA GLN A 57 -11.24 -3.06 15.09
C GLN A 57 -11.54 -1.75 14.34
N LEU A 58 -11.41 -1.75 13.01
CA LEU A 58 -11.76 -0.61 12.17
C LEU A 58 -13.28 -0.36 12.12
N GLN A 59 -14.09 -1.41 12.19
CA GLN A 59 -15.54 -1.30 12.29
C GLN A 59 -15.98 -0.75 13.65
N GLU A 60 -15.39 -1.21 14.76
CA GLU A 60 -15.64 -0.72 16.12
C GLU A 60 -15.33 0.78 16.26
N THR A 61 -14.34 1.28 15.51
CA THR A 61 -14.00 2.71 15.44
C THR A 61 -14.79 3.49 14.37
N SER A 62 -15.74 2.83 13.71
CA SER A 62 -16.60 3.37 12.66
C SER A 62 -15.87 3.86 11.41
N LEU A 63 -14.69 3.29 11.12
CA LEU A 63 -13.89 3.61 9.92
C LEU A 63 -14.25 2.72 8.73
N VAL A 64 -14.71 1.49 8.97
CA VAL A 64 -15.01 0.50 7.92
C VAL A 64 -16.41 -0.07 8.10
N ASN A 65 -17.16 -0.18 7.00
CA ASN A 65 -18.35 -1.02 6.90
C ASN A 65 -18.00 -2.38 6.31
N ILE A 66 -18.66 -3.42 6.82
CA ILE A 66 -18.52 -4.80 6.34
C ILE A 66 -19.85 -5.24 5.72
N HIS A 67 -19.82 -5.60 4.44
CA HIS A 67 -21.00 -6.10 3.73
C HIS A 67 -20.76 -7.52 3.23
N LEU A 68 -21.85 -8.26 3.01
CA LEU A 68 -21.82 -9.49 2.22
C LEU A 68 -22.19 -9.15 0.76
N ARG A 69 -21.34 -9.52 -0.20
CA ARG A 69 -21.56 -9.30 -1.64
C ARG A 69 -21.10 -10.50 -2.46
N HIS A 70 -21.68 -10.67 -3.65
CA HIS A 70 -21.09 -11.57 -4.64
C HIS A 70 -19.83 -10.91 -5.19
N VAL A 71 -18.84 -11.74 -5.51
CA VAL A 71 -17.60 -11.27 -6.13
C VAL A 71 -17.38 -12.17 -7.35
N PRO A 72 -17.05 -11.63 -8.53
CA PRO A 72 -16.85 -12.44 -9.72
C PRO A 72 -15.91 -13.62 -9.47
N ASN A 73 -16.27 -14.79 -9.98
CA ASN A 73 -15.56 -16.07 -9.79
C ASN A 73 -15.58 -16.63 -8.35
N ILE A 74 -16.43 -16.11 -7.46
CA ILE A 74 -16.69 -16.67 -6.13
C ILE A 74 -18.17 -17.05 -6.02
N THR A 75 -18.44 -18.35 -5.93
CA THR A 75 -19.81 -18.90 -5.95
C THR A 75 -20.71 -18.46 -4.79
N ARG A 76 -20.13 -18.04 -3.66
CA ARG A 76 -20.86 -17.59 -2.48
C ARG A 76 -20.62 -16.12 -2.19
N ARG A 77 -21.58 -15.47 -1.52
CA ARG A 77 -21.37 -14.14 -0.97
C ARG A 77 -20.24 -14.18 0.06
N VAL A 78 -19.33 -13.21 -0.02
CA VAL A 78 -18.19 -13.05 0.88
C VAL A 78 -18.21 -11.67 1.51
N GLN A 79 -17.44 -11.51 2.59
CA GLN A 79 -17.23 -10.20 3.19
C GLN A 79 -16.44 -9.29 2.24
N VAL A 80 -16.97 -8.10 2.06
CA VAL A 80 -16.32 -6.97 1.40
C VAL A 80 -16.29 -5.77 2.34
N TYR A 81 -15.27 -4.94 2.17
CA TYR A 81 -14.95 -3.85 3.08
C TYR A 81 -14.96 -2.53 2.32
N VAL A 82 -15.57 -1.52 2.91
CA VAL A 82 -15.55 -0.15 2.40
C VAL A 82 -15.34 0.83 3.54
N LEU A 83 -14.71 1.95 3.25
CA LEU A 83 -14.61 3.04 4.22
C LEU A 83 -15.97 3.70 4.42
N THR A 84 -16.24 4.09 5.66
CA THR A 84 -17.30 5.05 5.95
C THR A 84 -16.87 6.45 5.51
N VAL A 85 -17.75 7.45 5.64
CA VAL A 85 -17.35 8.87 5.48
C VAL A 85 -16.19 9.20 6.42
N LYS A 86 -16.32 8.86 7.71
CA LYS A 86 -15.27 9.01 8.72
C LYS A 86 -13.98 8.25 8.35
N GLY A 87 -14.12 7.07 7.75
CA GLY A 87 -12.99 6.27 7.25
C GLY A 87 -12.23 6.96 6.13
N ASN A 88 -12.95 7.56 5.18
CA ASN A 88 -12.35 8.34 4.10
C ASN A 88 -11.65 9.58 4.65
N ASP A 89 -12.29 10.34 5.56
CA ASP A 89 -11.66 11.49 6.20
C ASP A 89 -10.36 11.12 6.93
N ALA A 90 -10.34 9.96 7.60
CA ALA A 90 -9.15 9.44 8.26
C ALA A 90 -8.06 9.02 7.26
N ALA A 91 -8.44 8.39 6.14
CA ALA A 91 -7.51 8.02 5.07
C ALA A 91 -6.92 9.27 4.39
N ASP A 92 -7.70 10.32 4.17
CA ASP A 92 -7.26 11.61 3.64
C ASP A 92 -6.23 12.29 4.55
N GLN A 93 -6.50 12.31 5.86
CA GLN A 93 -5.57 12.88 6.85
C GLN A 93 -4.27 12.07 6.91
N LEU A 94 -4.38 10.75 6.88
CA LEU A 94 -3.23 9.85 6.85
C LEU A 94 -2.38 10.08 5.59
N LEU A 95 -3.01 10.16 4.42
CA LEU A 95 -2.34 10.42 3.15
C LEU A 95 -1.58 11.75 3.20
N LYS A 96 -2.23 12.84 3.62
CA LYS A 96 -1.59 14.16 3.76
C LYS A 96 -0.38 14.11 4.69
N LEU A 97 -0.47 13.38 5.80
CA LEU A 97 0.64 13.24 6.73
C LEU A 97 1.82 12.45 6.13
N ILE A 98 1.53 11.38 5.39
CA ILE A 98 2.56 10.52 4.78
C ILE A 98 3.24 11.24 3.61
N LEU A 99 2.51 12.02 2.83
CA LEU A 99 3.07 12.79 1.70
C LEU A 99 4.11 13.85 2.13
N GLU A 100 4.09 14.24 3.41
CA GLU A 100 5.10 15.11 4.02
C GLU A 100 6.34 14.36 4.53
N TRP A 101 6.39 13.03 4.41
CA TRP A 101 7.57 12.26 4.82
C TRP A 101 8.72 12.49 3.85
N GLU A 102 9.92 12.60 4.40
CA GLU A 102 11.15 12.67 3.62
C GLU A 102 11.71 11.27 3.37
N VAL A 103 12.06 11.01 2.11
CA VAL A 103 12.51 9.72 1.59
C VAL A 103 13.80 9.90 0.81
N GLU A 104 14.65 8.88 0.80
CA GLU A 104 15.88 8.89 0.01
C GLU A 104 15.55 8.62 -1.47
N SER A 105 16.11 9.45 -2.36
CA SER A 105 16.03 9.32 -3.82
C SER A 105 17.43 9.42 -4.42
N ILE A 106 17.53 9.18 -5.74
CA ILE A 106 18.80 9.28 -6.49
C ILE A 106 19.40 10.70 -6.37
N GLU A 107 18.54 11.72 -6.33
CA GLU A 107 18.93 13.14 -6.22
C GLU A 107 19.12 13.62 -4.76
N GLY A 108 18.98 12.72 -3.78
CA GLY A 108 19.08 13.03 -2.34
C GLY A 108 17.74 12.90 -1.61
N VAL A 109 17.61 13.61 -0.47
CA VAL A 109 16.41 13.52 0.38
C VAL A 109 15.32 14.44 -0.15
N VAL A 110 14.18 13.87 -0.50
CA VAL A 110 13.01 14.56 -1.09
C VAL A 110 11.75 14.25 -0.31
N LYS A 111 10.69 15.06 -0.45
CA LYS A 111 9.38 14.71 0.12
C LYS A 111 8.71 13.63 -0.71
N LEU A 112 7.97 12.73 -0.07
CA LEU A 112 7.26 11.66 -0.73
C LEU A 112 6.22 12.19 -1.74
N SER A 113 5.62 13.34 -1.46
CA SER A 113 4.74 14.08 -2.38
C SER A 113 5.37 14.45 -3.73
N GLN A 114 6.70 14.49 -3.83
CA GLN A 114 7.40 14.75 -5.08
C GLN A 114 7.52 13.49 -5.96
N ILE A 115 7.25 12.31 -5.40
CA ILE A 115 7.38 11.01 -6.08
C ILE A 115 6.01 10.39 -6.35
N VAL A 116 5.10 10.45 -5.37
CA VAL A 116 3.77 9.84 -5.44
C VAL A 116 2.71 10.80 -4.95
N SER A 117 1.46 10.61 -5.39
CA SER A 117 0.35 11.50 -5.05
C SER A 117 -0.91 10.78 -4.57
N THR A 118 -1.13 9.53 -4.98
CA THR A 118 -2.34 8.76 -4.63
C THR A 118 -2.10 7.82 -3.44
N SER A 119 -3.19 7.41 -2.77
CA SER A 119 -3.10 6.43 -1.67
C SER A 119 -2.58 5.07 -2.13
N ASP A 120 -2.97 4.62 -3.32
CA ASP A 120 -2.49 3.36 -3.88
C ASP A 120 -0.97 3.44 -4.18
N ASP A 121 -0.50 4.56 -4.73
CA ASP A 121 0.93 4.77 -4.99
C ASP A 121 1.73 4.85 -3.69
N VAL A 122 1.22 5.57 -2.68
CA VAL A 122 1.86 5.64 -1.36
C VAL A 122 1.93 4.26 -0.71
N LEU A 123 0.84 3.50 -0.75
CA LEU A 123 0.80 2.15 -0.22
C LEU A 123 1.81 1.26 -0.93
N GLN A 124 1.87 1.31 -2.25
CA GLN A 124 2.77 0.49 -3.04
C GLN A 124 4.25 0.92 -2.87
N TYR A 125 4.51 2.22 -2.71
CA TYR A 125 5.84 2.75 -2.48
C TYR A 125 6.37 2.35 -1.10
N LEU A 126 5.56 2.50 -0.05
CA LEU A 126 5.96 2.20 1.34
C LEU A 126 5.75 0.75 1.76
N HIS A 127 4.97 0.00 0.99
CA HIS A 127 4.69 -1.40 1.21
C HIS A 127 4.53 -2.11 -0.16
N PRO A 128 5.64 -2.46 -0.81
CA PRO A 128 5.63 -3.25 -2.04
C PRO A 128 4.84 -4.54 -1.85
N THR A 129 3.72 -4.72 -2.56
CA THR A 129 3.08 -6.04 -2.63
C THR A 129 3.42 -6.71 -3.95
N THR A 130 3.68 -8.02 -3.90
CA THR A 130 4.20 -8.84 -5.00
C THR A 130 3.24 -9.03 -6.19
N LYS A 131 2.10 -8.33 -6.23
CA LYS A 131 1.03 -8.58 -7.21
C LYS A 131 0.86 -7.57 -8.34
N THR A 132 1.70 -6.55 -8.44
CA THR A 132 1.77 -5.73 -9.65
C THR A 132 2.89 -6.26 -10.54
N LYS A 133 2.52 -6.76 -11.73
CA LYS A 133 3.47 -7.14 -12.79
C LYS A 133 4.41 -5.98 -13.20
N GLU A 134 4.12 -4.78 -12.76
CA GLU A 134 5.01 -3.61 -12.75
C GLU A 134 4.83 -2.92 -11.40
N SER A 135 5.51 -3.40 -10.36
CA SER A 135 5.55 -2.71 -9.07
C SER A 135 6.47 -1.49 -9.19
N PRO A 136 6.12 -0.28 -8.70
CA PRO A 136 7.03 0.86 -8.53
C PRO A 136 8.35 0.51 -7.81
N SER A 137 8.35 -0.49 -6.94
CA SER A 137 9.55 -1.01 -6.27
C SER A 137 10.40 -1.86 -7.22
N VAL A 138 9.77 -2.61 -8.14
CA VAL A 138 10.44 -3.26 -9.27
C VAL A 138 10.89 -2.20 -10.29
N GLY A 139 10.11 -1.13 -10.52
CA GLY A 139 10.50 0.01 -11.34
C GLY A 139 11.74 0.71 -10.78
N ARG A 140 11.79 0.95 -9.47
CA ARG A 140 12.96 1.50 -8.77
C ARG A 140 14.16 0.55 -8.81
N LEU A 141 13.95 -0.75 -8.57
CA LEU A 141 15.00 -1.77 -8.73
C LEU A 141 15.46 -1.88 -10.19
N THR A 142 14.56 -1.75 -11.16
CA THR A 142 14.87 -1.79 -12.59
C THR A 142 15.64 -0.56 -13.01
N GLU A 143 15.27 0.61 -12.51
CA GLU A 143 15.97 1.88 -12.75
C GLU A 143 17.35 1.87 -12.08
N LEU A 144 17.45 1.41 -10.82
CA LEU A 144 18.73 1.17 -10.12
C LEU A 144 19.64 0.19 -10.87
N VAL A 145 19.10 -0.96 -11.27
CA VAL A 145 19.86 -1.98 -12.01
C VAL A 145 20.26 -1.43 -13.38
N LYS A 146 19.39 -0.70 -14.07
CA LYS A 146 19.66 -0.15 -15.39
C LYS A 146 20.75 0.93 -15.34
N VAL A 147 20.69 1.86 -14.39
CA VAL A 147 21.71 2.92 -14.21
C VAL A 147 23.07 2.29 -13.86
N ALA A 148 23.12 1.41 -12.86
CA ALA A 148 24.36 0.74 -12.44
C ALA A 148 24.96 -0.17 -13.53
N TYR A 149 24.14 -0.68 -14.47
CA TYR A 149 24.60 -1.49 -15.60
C TYR A 149 25.09 -0.62 -16.77
N GLU A 150 24.58 0.60 -16.91
CA GLU A 150 24.97 1.55 -17.97
C GLU A 150 26.34 2.20 -17.68
N ASP A 151 26.64 2.50 -16.42
CA ASP A 151 27.93 3.10 -16.01
C ASP A 151 28.94 2.12 -15.42
N GLY A 152 28.49 0.92 -15.03
CA GLY A 152 29.31 -0.12 -14.42
C GLY A 152 29.76 0.18 -12.99
N ILE A 153 29.16 1.17 -12.33
CA ILE A 153 29.54 1.63 -10.99
C ILE A 153 28.31 1.59 -10.09
N LEU A 154 28.36 0.77 -9.04
CA LEU A 154 27.36 0.83 -7.99
C LEU A 154 27.75 1.91 -6.98
N THR A 155 27.07 3.04 -7.00
CA THR A 155 27.35 4.12 -6.04
C THR A 155 26.87 3.76 -4.63
N PRO A 156 27.43 4.39 -3.57
CA PRO A 156 27.01 4.12 -2.18
C PRO A 156 25.53 4.43 -1.89
N SER A 157 24.90 5.28 -2.70
CA SER A 157 23.47 5.58 -2.59
C SER A 157 22.63 4.44 -3.18
N GLU A 158 23.07 3.87 -4.30
CA GLU A 158 22.41 2.75 -4.97
C GLU A 158 22.59 1.45 -4.20
N GLU A 159 23.77 1.22 -3.62
CA GLU A 159 24.04 0.07 -2.75
C GLU A 159 23.12 0.08 -1.51
N ARG A 160 22.88 1.26 -0.93
CA ARG A 160 21.94 1.42 0.19
C ARG A 160 20.49 1.20 -0.21
N LEU A 161 20.10 1.64 -1.40
CA LEU A 161 18.75 1.39 -1.93
C LEU A 161 18.54 -0.11 -2.22
N ILE A 162 19.57 -0.80 -2.72
CA ILE A 162 19.55 -2.25 -2.92
C ILE A 162 19.47 -3.00 -1.59
N GLU A 163 20.26 -2.62 -0.57
CA GLU A 163 20.16 -3.23 0.76
C GLU A 163 18.80 -3.01 1.40
N THR A 164 18.24 -1.80 1.25
CA THR A 164 16.89 -1.48 1.74
C THR A 164 15.84 -2.34 1.03
N ALA A 165 15.93 -2.45 -0.30
CA ALA A 165 15.02 -3.29 -1.08
C ALA A 165 15.17 -4.79 -0.75
N ALA A 166 16.40 -5.28 -0.55
CA ALA A 166 16.67 -6.67 -0.19
C ALA A 166 16.09 -7.03 1.18
N GLN A 167 16.19 -6.13 2.16
CA GLN A 167 15.55 -6.29 3.47
C GLN A 167 14.02 -6.31 3.38
N GLU A 168 13.43 -5.40 2.60
CA GLU A 168 11.97 -5.34 2.41
C GLU A 168 11.44 -6.59 1.70
N LEU A 169 12.18 -7.11 0.71
CA LEU A 169 11.83 -8.30 -0.05
C LEU A 169 12.18 -9.62 0.65
N HIS A 170 12.80 -9.57 1.85
CA HIS A 170 13.26 -10.74 2.59
C HIS A 170 14.17 -11.63 1.73
N VAL A 171 15.00 -11.02 0.89
CA VAL A 171 16.01 -11.71 0.10
C VAL A 171 17.27 -11.76 0.96
N ASP A 172 17.52 -12.91 1.58
CA ASP A 172 18.75 -13.14 2.35
C ASP A 172 19.97 -13.18 1.41
N ARG A 173 21.10 -12.64 1.89
CA ARG A 173 22.40 -12.68 1.21
C ARG A 173 23.00 -14.08 1.18
#